data_AF-A0A5D4THS8-F1
#
_entry.id   AF-A0A5D4THS8-F1
#
_cell.length_a   1.000
_cell.length_b   1.000
_cell.length_c   1.000
_cell.angle_alpha   90.00
_cell.angle_beta   90.00
_cell.angle_gamma   90.00
#
_symmetry.space_group_name_H-M   'P 1'
#
loop_
_entity.id
_entity.type
_entity.pdbx_description
1 polymer ?
#
loop_
_entity_poly.entity_id
_entity_poly.type
_entity_poly.pdbx_seq_one_letter_code
_entity_poly.pdbx_strand_id
1 'polypeptide(L)'
;MGIRTGEQYINSLRARKPEVWLGGRKVEDLYNEDVFKQPIHEIAKLYDMQFDPEYQDKITHVCEETRERVNNAFLVPRSHEDLMARSKLFEAYARATFGLMGRTPDFLNVVVTSMASNSWFLDKYNPDWSVNIRNYYRHIRDNDLFLTHAIINPQNDRSKASYEQKDLFTHLGTVKETKDGLVVRGAKMLATLAPITDEVIIYSFPGFQPGDERYALAFAIPIDTPGLRIICREPMQDGKRSVFDHPLASRYEEMDAILAFDDVSVPWDRVFMYNNVEAANSLYPMTGIAQQPAHQSGVRGYVKLAFATEVACKVADSIGVDGFLNVQNDLGELVQAVETIRALLRVSEYEYEVTKDGEYRPAPAPLETIRGLLPKMYPRAIEVMQIIGAGGLLMSPTGADFENTELRPDLDKYFGGREGVSAEERVRIFKLAWDLCGEAFGQRLLQYERYYTGDPIRKRAIFYNQYKRKSKFEMAEQALKDTTKPEKNLI
;
A
#
# COMPACT_ATOMS: atom_id res chain seq x y z
N MET A 1 -3.72 15.14 -21.12
CA MET A 1 -3.08 15.99 -20.09
C MET A 1 -1.94 15.15 -19.53
N GLY A 2 -0.76 15.69 -19.27
CA GLY A 2 0.32 14.90 -18.67
C GLY A 2 0.14 14.72 -17.15
N ILE A 3 1.26 14.71 -16.45
CA ILE A 3 1.37 14.87 -14.99
C ILE A 3 0.52 16.05 -14.46
N ARG A 4 -0.03 15.91 -13.24
CA ARG A 4 -0.78 16.95 -12.52
C ARG A 4 0.05 17.64 -11.45
N THR A 5 -0.19 18.94 -11.25
CA THR A 5 0.29 19.66 -10.06
C THR A 5 -0.57 19.33 -8.84
N GLY A 6 -0.05 19.57 -7.65
CA GLY A 6 -0.79 19.44 -6.39
C GLY A 6 -2.00 20.37 -6.33
N GLU A 7 -1.90 21.58 -6.89
CA GLU A 7 -3.03 22.50 -7.01
C GLU A 7 -4.11 21.94 -7.94
N GLN A 8 -3.73 21.37 -9.09
CA GLN A 8 -4.68 20.72 -9.96
C GLN A 8 -5.37 19.59 -9.23
N TYR A 9 -4.64 18.71 -8.52
CA TYR A 9 -5.17 17.66 -7.64
C TYR A 9 -6.25 18.17 -6.67
N ILE A 10 -5.91 19.18 -5.86
CA ILE A 10 -6.82 19.80 -4.91
C ILE A 10 -8.08 20.37 -5.61
N ASN A 11 -7.91 20.98 -6.78
CA ASN A 11 -9.02 21.54 -7.53
C ASN A 11 -9.99 20.47 -8.07
N SER A 12 -9.54 19.25 -8.44
CA SER A 12 -10.52 18.18 -8.75
C SER A 12 -11.28 17.75 -7.51
N LEU A 13 -10.63 17.63 -6.36
CA LEU A 13 -11.31 17.23 -5.12
C LEU A 13 -12.41 18.23 -4.74
N ARG A 14 -12.14 19.53 -4.89
CA ARG A 14 -13.15 20.58 -4.65
C ARG A 14 -14.30 20.57 -5.66
N ALA A 15 -14.04 20.16 -6.90
CA ALA A 15 -15.06 20.08 -7.94
C ALA A 15 -15.97 18.85 -7.82
N ARG A 16 -15.46 17.77 -7.21
CA ARG A 16 -16.16 16.50 -7.00
C ARG A 16 -17.14 16.59 -5.83
N LYS A 17 -18.17 15.74 -5.86
CA LYS A 17 -19.18 15.65 -4.79
C LYS A 17 -19.45 14.21 -4.36
N PRO A 18 -18.44 13.48 -3.84
CA PRO A 18 -18.64 12.12 -3.37
C PRO A 18 -19.58 12.08 -2.16
N GLU A 19 -20.36 11.01 -2.04
CA GLU A 19 -21.15 10.78 -0.83
C GLU A 19 -20.28 10.11 0.25
N VAL A 20 -19.64 10.93 1.07
CA VAL A 20 -18.78 10.50 2.18
C VAL A 20 -19.51 10.60 3.51
N TRP A 21 -19.48 9.53 4.29
CA TRP A 21 -20.05 9.44 5.63
C TRP A 21 -18.95 9.27 6.67
N LEU A 22 -18.92 10.17 7.65
CA LEU A 22 -17.93 10.20 8.73
C LEU A 22 -18.62 10.53 10.06
N GLY A 23 -18.40 9.72 11.09
CA GLY A 23 -18.96 9.98 12.44
C GLY A 23 -20.48 10.11 12.47
N GLY A 24 -21.20 9.39 11.60
CA GLY A 24 -22.67 9.44 11.52
C GLY A 24 -23.26 10.60 10.72
N ARG A 25 -22.43 11.46 10.10
CA ARG A 25 -22.88 12.56 9.23
C ARG A 25 -22.32 12.44 7.82
N LYS A 26 -23.00 13.05 6.86
CA LYS A 26 -22.47 13.29 5.52
C LYS A 26 -21.43 14.42 5.59
N VAL A 27 -20.32 14.27 4.88
CA VAL A 27 -19.30 15.32 4.73
C VAL A 27 -19.68 16.18 3.52
N GLU A 28 -19.93 17.47 3.76
CA GLU A 28 -20.38 18.41 2.72
C GLU A 28 -19.21 19.10 2.00
N ASP A 29 -18.11 19.36 2.72
CA ASP A 29 -16.88 19.94 2.17
C ASP A 29 -15.70 19.04 2.52
N LEU A 30 -15.34 18.17 1.57
CA LEU A 30 -14.27 17.20 1.73
C LEU A 30 -12.91 17.87 1.95
N TYR A 31 -12.63 18.98 1.26
CA TYR A 31 -11.32 19.62 1.32
C TYR A 31 -11.08 20.31 2.65
N ASN A 32 -12.12 20.93 3.22
CA ASN A 32 -12.04 21.61 4.52
C ASN A 32 -12.35 20.71 5.72
N GLU A 33 -12.69 19.44 5.51
CA GLU A 33 -12.84 18.47 6.60
C GLU A 33 -11.48 18.20 7.27
N ASP A 34 -11.40 18.49 8.57
CA ASP A 34 -10.13 18.55 9.32
C ASP A 34 -9.28 17.28 9.17
N VAL A 35 -9.90 16.10 9.26
CA VAL A 35 -9.20 14.81 9.17
C VAL A 35 -8.56 14.56 7.80
N PHE A 36 -9.08 15.16 6.72
CA PHE A 36 -8.59 14.93 5.36
C PHE A 36 -7.65 16.02 4.85
N LYS A 37 -7.69 17.22 5.44
CA LYS A 37 -6.95 18.38 4.94
C LYS A 37 -5.44 18.12 4.79
N GLN A 38 -4.79 17.66 5.84
CA GLN A 38 -3.34 17.40 5.79
C GLN A 38 -2.98 16.21 4.89
N PRO A 39 -3.66 15.06 4.95
CA PRO A 39 -3.47 13.98 3.96
C PRO A 39 -3.62 14.44 2.50
N ILE A 40 -4.58 15.31 2.19
CA ILE A 40 -4.73 15.91 0.85
C ILE A 40 -3.47 16.70 0.48
N HIS A 41 -2.94 17.52 1.39
CA HIS A 41 -1.73 18.29 1.14
C HIS A 41 -0.48 17.40 1.00
N GLU A 42 -0.35 16.32 1.75
CA GLU A 42 0.77 15.38 1.58
C GLU A 42 0.70 14.66 0.22
N ILE A 43 -0.50 14.28 -0.26
CA ILE A 43 -0.66 13.75 -1.62
C ILE A 43 -0.38 14.82 -2.68
N ALA A 44 -0.83 16.05 -2.48
CA ALA A 44 -0.56 17.16 -3.40
C ALA A 44 0.94 17.42 -3.59
N LYS A 45 1.74 17.28 -2.52
CA LYS A 45 3.22 17.39 -2.62
C LYS A 45 3.82 16.33 -3.55
N LEU A 46 3.29 15.10 -3.56
CA LEU A 46 3.77 14.05 -4.46
C LEU A 46 3.51 14.39 -5.93
N TYR A 47 2.40 15.07 -6.21
CA TYR A 47 2.10 15.62 -7.53
C TYR A 47 3.06 16.74 -7.90
N ASP A 48 3.34 17.68 -6.98
CA ASP A 48 4.29 18.78 -7.21
C ASP A 48 5.73 18.29 -7.43
N MET A 49 6.14 17.18 -6.81
CA MET A 49 7.45 16.54 -7.06
C MET A 49 7.66 16.19 -8.55
N GLN A 50 6.60 15.96 -9.33
CA GLN A 50 6.72 15.67 -10.76
C GLN A 50 7.18 16.88 -11.60
N PHE A 51 7.10 18.08 -11.03
CA PHE A 51 7.54 19.34 -11.62
C PHE A 51 8.84 19.86 -11.02
N ASP A 52 9.27 19.30 -9.88
CA ASP A 52 10.53 19.64 -9.24
C ASP A 52 11.72 19.19 -10.12
N PRO A 53 12.64 20.09 -10.54
CA PRO A 53 13.82 19.73 -11.32
C PRO A 53 14.70 18.64 -10.69
N GLU A 54 14.69 18.49 -9.36
CA GLU A 54 15.43 17.43 -8.68
C GLU A 54 14.86 16.03 -8.99
N TYR A 55 13.55 15.93 -9.20
CA TYR A 55 12.82 14.66 -9.28
C TYR A 55 12.24 14.37 -10.67
N GLN A 56 11.86 15.39 -11.44
CA GLN A 56 11.07 15.26 -12.66
C GLN A 56 11.59 14.15 -13.60
N ASP A 57 12.86 14.18 -14.00
CA ASP A 57 13.42 13.17 -14.90
C ASP A 57 13.70 11.80 -14.22
N LYS A 58 13.67 11.75 -12.88
CA LYS A 58 13.79 10.49 -12.12
C LYS A 58 12.45 9.77 -11.97
N ILE A 59 11.35 10.52 -11.92
CA ILE A 59 10.02 10.00 -11.56
C ILE A 59 8.98 10.13 -12.69
N THR A 60 9.32 10.77 -13.80
CA THR A 60 8.49 10.91 -15.00
C THR A 60 9.25 10.55 -16.27
N HIS A 61 8.53 10.28 -17.34
CA HIS A 61 9.08 10.11 -18.71
C HIS A 61 8.13 10.75 -19.73
N VAL A 62 8.62 10.98 -20.94
CA VAL A 62 7.79 11.44 -22.06
C VAL A 62 7.07 10.24 -22.67
N CYS A 63 5.75 10.24 -22.63
CA CYS A 63 4.93 9.20 -23.24
C CYS A 63 5.05 9.26 -24.76
N GLU A 64 5.28 8.11 -25.41
CA GLU A 64 5.42 8.05 -26.87
C GLU A 64 4.12 8.41 -27.60
N GLU A 65 2.98 7.98 -27.07
CA GLU A 65 1.66 8.16 -27.68
C GLU A 65 1.19 9.62 -27.65
N THR A 66 1.37 10.31 -26.51
CA THR A 66 0.83 11.66 -26.29
C THR A 66 1.89 12.75 -26.39
N ARG A 67 3.18 12.41 -26.32
CA ARG A 67 4.32 13.33 -26.23
C ARG A 67 4.31 14.22 -24.97
N GLU A 68 3.41 13.91 -24.03
CA GLU A 68 3.32 14.55 -22.72
C GLU A 68 4.19 13.81 -21.70
N ARG A 69 4.62 14.50 -20.65
CA ARG A 69 5.26 13.83 -19.50
C ARG A 69 4.22 13.12 -18.66
N VAL A 70 4.50 11.88 -18.26
CA VAL A 70 3.65 11.05 -17.42
C VAL A 70 4.47 10.38 -16.32
N ASN A 71 3.82 10.02 -15.23
CA ASN A 71 4.45 9.37 -14.08
C ASN A 71 5.08 8.01 -14.44
N ASN A 72 6.26 7.69 -13.89
CA ASN A 72 6.97 6.43 -14.17
C ASN A 72 6.22 5.18 -13.68
N ALA A 73 5.21 5.29 -12.82
CA ALA A 73 4.33 4.17 -12.47
C ALA A 73 3.54 3.63 -13.67
N PHE A 74 3.37 4.44 -14.73
CA PHE A 74 2.74 4.03 -15.98
C PHE A 74 3.69 3.37 -16.99
N LEU A 75 4.99 3.26 -16.68
CA LEU A 75 5.94 2.52 -17.51
C LEU A 75 5.59 1.03 -17.50
N VAL A 76 5.51 0.46 -18.70
CA VAL A 76 5.62 -0.98 -18.92
C VAL A 76 7.11 -1.27 -19.14
N PRO A 77 7.84 -1.84 -18.16
CA PRO A 77 9.29 -1.93 -18.28
C PRO A 77 9.70 -2.84 -19.44
N ARG A 78 10.54 -2.34 -20.35
CA ARG A 78 11.11 -3.07 -21.49
C ARG A 78 12.62 -3.22 -21.40
N SER A 79 13.21 -2.76 -20.30
CA SER A 79 14.63 -2.77 -20.00
C SER A 79 14.84 -2.79 -18.49
N HIS A 80 16.07 -3.07 -18.06
CA HIS A 80 16.47 -2.92 -16.66
C HIS A 80 16.40 -1.43 -16.24
N GLU A 81 16.71 -0.51 -17.14
CA GLU A 81 16.63 0.94 -16.91
C GLU A 81 15.21 1.38 -16.57
N ASP A 82 14.20 0.88 -17.27
CA ASP A 82 12.79 1.17 -16.97
C ASP A 82 12.38 0.62 -15.60
N LEU A 83 12.86 -0.57 -15.25
CA LEU A 83 12.62 -1.18 -13.95
C LEU A 83 13.18 -0.30 -12.82
N MET A 84 14.39 0.23 -13.03
CA MET A 84 15.04 1.15 -12.11
C MET A 84 14.37 2.53 -12.09
N ALA A 85 13.80 3.00 -13.21
CA ALA A 85 13.02 4.23 -13.24
C ALA A 85 11.77 4.14 -12.35
N ARG A 86 11.09 2.98 -12.36
CA ARG A 86 10.01 2.69 -11.40
C ARG A 86 10.50 2.61 -9.95
N SER A 87 11.62 1.93 -9.70
CA SER A 87 12.21 1.85 -8.36
C SER A 87 12.51 3.24 -7.78
N LYS A 88 13.10 4.15 -8.58
CA LYS A 88 13.41 5.53 -8.18
C LYS A 88 12.15 6.34 -7.83
N LEU A 89 11.07 6.21 -8.61
CA LEU A 89 9.78 6.81 -8.27
C LEU A 89 9.27 6.29 -6.93
N PHE A 90 9.21 4.97 -6.74
CA PHE A 90 8.69 4.37 -5.52
C PHE A 90 9.50 4.81 -4.29
N GLU A 91 10.82 4.89 -4.43
CA GLU A 91 11.70 5.36 -3.36
C GLU A 91 11.49 6.85 -3.06
N ALA A 92 11.36 7.70 -4.09
CA ALA A 92 11.10 9.14 -3.91
C ALA A 92 9.79 9.40 -3.16
N TYR A 93 8.70 8.77 -3.59
CA TYR A 93 7.39 8.92 -2.93
C TYR A 93 7.40 8.33 -1.52
N ALA A 94 7.98 7.14 -1.34
CA ALA A 94 8.07 6.55 -0.02
C ALA A 94 8.89 7.44 0.93
N ARG A 95 10.01 8.02 0.50
CA ARG A 95 10.81 8.91 1.36
C ARG A 95 10.08 10.19 1.74
N ALA A 96 9.30 10.77 0.82
CA ALA A 96 8.50 11.96 1.09
C ALA A 96 7.44 11.75 2.20
N THR A 97 7.00 10.51 2.41
CA THR A 97 6.01 10.15 3.44
C THR A 97 6.56 9.21 4.52
N PHE A 98 7.88 9.06 4.64
CA PHE A 98 8.54 8.10 5.54
C PHE A 98 8.05 6.64 5.39
N GLY A 99 7.54 6.30 4.21
CA GLY A 99 6.91 5.02 3.87
C GLY A 99 5.56 4.77 4.54
N LEU A 100 5.01 5.76 5.26
CA LEU A 100 3.79 5.60 6.07
C LEU A 100 2.51 5.57 5.23
N MET A 101 2.47 6.28 4.10
CA MET A 101 1.34 6.23 3.16
C MET A 101 1.53 5.06 2.19
N GLY A 102 0.68 4.04 2.32
CA GLY A 102 0.75 2.82 1.52
C GLY A 102 -0.09 2.84 0.25
N ARG A 103 -0.93 3.87 0.06
CA ARG A 103 -1.86 4.01 -1.06
C ARG A 103 -1.66 5.31 -1.82
N THR A 104 -0.43 5.75 -1.95
CA THR A 104 -0.05 6.84 -2.86
C THR A 104 -0.37 6.48 -4.32
N PRO A 105 -0.52 7.48 -5.23
CA PRO A 105 -1.02 7.25 -6.59
C PRO A 105 -0.26 6.20 -7.41
N ASP A 106 1.07 6.12 -7.23
CA ASP A 106 1.96 5.16 -7.90
C ASP A 106 1.53 3.71 -7.73
N PHE A 107 0.91 3.35 -6.59
CA PHE A 107 0.51 1.97 -6.31
C PHE A 107 -0.52 1.44 -7.32
N LEU A 108 -1.64 2.16 -7.52
CA LEU A 108 -2.69 1.71 -8.43
C LEU A 108 -2.40 2.04 -9.89
N ASN A 109 -1.56 3.04 -10.16
CA ASN A 109 -1.01 3.27 -11.50
C ASN A 109 -0.29 2.00 -11.99
N VAL A 110 0.54 1.38 -11.15
CA VAL A 110 1.22 0.11 -11.46
C VAL A 110 0.22 -1.05 -11.66
N VAL A 111 -0.81 -1.15 -10.82
CA VAL A 111 -1.83 -2.21 -10.94
C VAL A 111 -2.53 -2.12 -12.29
N VAL A 112 -3.04 -0.93 -12.66
CA VAL A 112 -3.77 -0.75 -13.91
C VAL A 112 -2.85 -0.90 -15.12
N THR A 113 -1.61 -0.41 -15.02
CA THR A 113 -0.57 -0.63 -16.05
C THR A 113 -0.36 -2.12 -16.30
N SER A 114 -0.22 -2.92 -15.24
CA SER A 114 -0.07 -4.38 -15.31
C SER A 114 -1.29 -5.07 -15.92
N MET A 115 -2.51 -4.62 -15.58
CA MET A 115 -3.74 -5.15 -16.20
C MET A 115 -3.81 -4.84 -17.70
N ALA A 116 -3.48 -3.61 -18.09
CA ALA A 116 -3.57 -3.16 -19.47
C ALA A 116 -2.48 -3.78 -20.37
N SER A 117 -1.23 -3.86 -19.89
CA SER A 117 -0.11 -4.43 -20.65
C SER A 117 -0.27 -5.93 -20.92
N ASN A 118 -1.02 -6.62 -20.05
CA ASN A 118 -1.22 -8.07 -20.10
C ASN A 118 -2.70 -8.44 -20.27
N SER A 119 -3.51 -7.58 -20.91
CA SER A 119 -4.95 -7.81 -21.08
C SER A 119 -5.33 -8.83 -22.16
N TRP A 120 -4.36 -9.32 -22.94
CA TRP A 120 -4.57 -10.20 -24.10
C TRP A 120 -5.34 -11.50 -23.78
N PHE A 121 -5.24 -12.02 -22.56
CA PHE A 121 -5.96 -13.24 -22.17
C PHE A 121 -7.48 -13.01 -22.08
N LEU A 122 -7.91 -11.76 -21.91
CA LEU A 122 -9.33 -11.39 -21.87
C LEU A 122 -9.99 -11.56 -23.24
N ASP A 123 -9.22 -11.48 -24.33
CA ASP A 123 -9.72 -11.63 -25.71
C ASP A 123 -10.37 -12.99 -25.96
N LYS A 124 -9.95 -14.04 -25.21
CA LYS A 124 -10.58 -15.37 -25.23
C LYS A 124 -12.03 -15.34 -24.73
N TYR A 125 -12.36 -14.43 -23.83
CA TYR A 125 -13.66 -14.37 -23.15
C TYR A 125 -14.54 -13.27 -23.74
N ASN A 126 -14.00 -12.06 -23.83
CA ASN A 126 -14.64 -10.91 -24.47
C ASN A 126 -13.55 -9.90 -24.90
N PRO A 127 -13.37 -9.66 -26.22
CA PRO A 127 -12.35 -8.74 -26.70
C PRO A 127 -12.56 -7.28 -26.26
N ASP A 128 -13.81 -6.86 -26.00
CA ASP A 128 -14.08 -5.50 -25.54
C ASP A 128 -13.46 -5.25 -24.17
N TRP A 129 -13.34 -6.27 -23.32
CA TRP A 129 -12.71 -6.14 -22.00
C TRP A 129 -11.24 -5.76 -22.06
N SER A 130 -10.49 -6.32 -23.03
CA SER A 130 -9.07 -5.98 -23.20
C SER A 130 -8.90 -4.57 -23.75
N VAL A 131 -9.82 -4.13 -24.62
CA VAL A 131 -9.90 -2.77 -25.16
C VAL A 131 -10.23 -1.78 -24.04
N ASN A 132 -11.23 -2.09 -23.21
CA ASN A 132 -11.68 -1.25 -22.10
C ASN A 132 -10.57 -0.98 -21.10
N ILE A 133 -9.84 -2.02 -20.64
CA ILE A 133 -8.76 -1.80 -19.67
C ILE A 133 -7.58 -1.03 -20.25
N ARG A 134 -7.29 -1.19 -21.55
CA ARG A 134 -6.26 -0.39 -22.25
C ARG A 134 -6.71 1.07 -22.40
N ASN A 135 -7.98 1.31 -22.72
CA ASN A 135 -8.57 2.65 -22.76
C ASN A 135 -8.56 3.30 -21.37
N TYR A 136 -8.90 2.56 -20.33
CA TYR A 136 -8.88 3.05 -18.96
C TYR A 136 -7.46 3.38 -18.49
N TYR A 137 -6.47 2.54 -18.79
CA TYR A 137 -5.05 2.86 -18.57
C TYR A 137 -4.65 4.19 -19.21
N ARG A 138 -5.00 4.40 -20.49
CA ARG A 138 -4.74 5.68 -21.17
C ARG A 138 -5.44 6.85 -20.47
N HIS A 139 -6.71 6.69 -20.12
CA HIS A 139 -7.49 7.70 -19.41
C HIS A 139 -6.84 8.13 -18.09
N ILE A 140 -6.41 7.17 -17.25
CA ILE A 140 -5.80 7.51 -15.95
C ILE A 140 -4.38 8.06 -16.11
N ARG A 141 -3.61 7.57 -17.09
CA ARG A 141 -2.25 8.05 -17.40
C ARG A 141 -2.28 9.48 -17.93
N ASP A 142 -3.18 9.73 -18.88
CA ASP A 142 -3.32 11.00 -19.60
C ASP A 142 -4.13 12.04 -18.82
N ASN A 143 -4.45 11.78 -17.56
CA ASN A 143 -5.04 12.74 -16.63
C ASN A 143 -4.43 12.66 -15.21
N ASP A 144 -3.42 11.79 -15.02
CA ASP A 144 -2.71 11.55 -13.76
C ASP A 144 -3.65 11.35 -12.55
N LEU A 145 -4.66 10.50 -12.73
CA LEU A 145 -5.75 10.33 -11.76
C LEU A 145 -5.31 9.55 -10.51
N PHE A 146 -5.75 10.00 -9.34
CA PHE A 146 -5.54 9.29 -8.10
C PHE A 146 -6.60 8.21 -7.91
N LEU A 147 -6.21 6.94 -7.80
CA LEU A 147 -7.16 5.84 -7.64
C LEU A 147 -7.21 5.31 -6.19
N THR A 148 -8.38 4.78 -5.81
CA THR A 148 -8.50 3.77 -4.76
C THR A 148 -8.99 2.44 -5.35
N HIS A 149 -8.96 1.39 -4.53
CA HIS A 149 -9.54 0.09 -4.87
C HIS A 149 -10.37 -0.47 -3.73
N ALA A 150 -11.29 -1.38 -4.01
CA ALA A 150 -11.99 -2.12 -2.96
C ALA A 150 -12.11 -3.59 -3.36
N ILE A 151 -11.30 -4.43 -2.72
CA ILE A 151 -11.07 -5.83 -3.15
C ILE A 151 -11.79 -6.82 -2.24
N ILE A 152 -11.81 -6.53 -0.94
CA ILE A 152 -12.25 -7.49 0.08
C ILE A 152 -13.77 -7.40 0.27
N ASN A 153 -14.42 -8.55 0.35
CA ASN A 153 -15.84 -8.61 0.72
C ASN A 153 -16.02 -8.23 2.19
N PRO A 154 -17.18 -7.67 2.59
CA PRO A 154 -17.52 -7.48 3.99
C PRO A 154 -17.19 -8.69 4.86
N GLN A 155 -16.60 -8.45 6.04
CA GLN A 155 -16.27 -9.53 6.99
C GLN A 155 -17.52 -10.00 7.73
N ASN A 156 -18.38 -10.71 7.01
CA ASN A 156 -19.58 -11.38 7.53
C ASN A 156 -19.28 -12.87 7.83
N ASP A 157 -20.26 -13.75 7.66
CA ASP A 157 -20.09 -15.19 7.86
C ASP A 157 -19.18 -15.82 6.79
N ARG A 158 -17.89 -15.96 7.14
CA ARG A 158 -16.86 -16.57 6.29
C ARG A 158 -16.99 -18.09 6.15
N SER A 159 -17.91 -18.75 6.87
CA SER A 159 -18.18 -20.17 6.65
C SER A 159 -18.96 -20.44 5.36
N LYS A 160 -19.46 -19.38 4.72
CA LYS A 160 -20.30 -19.41 3.53
C LYS A 160 -19.65 -18.67 2.37
N ALA A 161 -19.86 -19.18 1.15
CA ALA A 161 -19.50 -18.48 -0.08
C ALA A 161 -20.37 -17.22 -0.28
N SER A 162 -20.06 -16.41 -1.30
CA SER A 162 -20.81 -15.17 -1.56
C SER A 162 -22.26 -15.44 -1.91
N TYR A 163 -22.51 -16.46 -2.75
CA TYR A 163 -23.86 -16.86 -3.17
C TYR A 163 -24.68 -17.53 -2.05
N GLU A 164 -24.04 -17.92 -0.95
CA GLU A 164 -24.67 -18.57 0.21
C GLU A 164 -25.01 -17.58 1.34
N GLN A 165 -24.62 -16.31 1.20
CA GLN A 165 -24.95 -15.27 2.16
C GLN A 165 -26.46 -15.08 2.25
N LYS A 166 -26.96 -14.71 3.45
CA LYS A 166 -28.40 -14.55 3.71
C LYS A 166 -29.03 -13.49 2.79
N ASP A 167 -28.32 -12.38 2.59
CA ASP A 167 -28.68 -11.35 1.63
C ASP A 167 -27.76 -11.43 0.41
N LEU A 168 -28.38 -11.51 -0.77
CA LEU A 168 -27.71 -11.71 -2.06
C LEU A 168 -26.66 -10.64 -2.37
N PHE A 169 -26.84 -9.43 -1.85
CA PHE A 169 -25.97 -8.28 -2.08
C PHE A 169 -25.23 -7.83 -0.82
N THR A 170 -25.06 -8.73 0.16
CA THR A 170 -24.07 -8.47 1.22
C THR A 170 -22.69 -8.25 0.61
N HIS A 171 -22.35 -9.02 -0.43
CA HIS A 171 -21.17 -8.81 -1.27
C HIS A 171 -21.56 -8.08 -2.54
N LEU A 172 -20.65 -7.28 -3.08
CA LEU A 172 -20.85 -6.58 -4.35
C LEU A 172 -21.06 -7.56 -5.51
N GLY A 173 -22.20 -7.45 -6.19
CA GLY A 173 -22.53 -8.27 -7.35
C GLY A 173 -23.33 -7.49 -8.41
N THR A 174 -23.36 -8.02 -9.63
CA THR A 174 -24.24 -7.51 -10.69
C THR A 174 -25.70 -7.67 -10.27
N VAL A 175 -26.55 -6.68 -10.53
CA VAL A 175 -28.00 -6.78 -10.39
C VAL A 175 -28.62 -7.20 -11.72
N LYS A 176 -28.33 -6.41 -12.77
CA LYS A 176 -28.80 -6.61 -14.13
C LYS A 176 -27.89 -5.93 -15.14
N GLU A 177 -28.01 -6.37 -16.39
CA GLU A 177 -27.49 -5.66 -17.56
C GLU A 177 -28.50 -4.63 -18.05
N THR A 178 -28.00 -3.55 -18.63
CA THR A 178 -28.77 -2.53 -19.32
C THR A 178 -28.11 -2.24 -20.67
N LYS A 179 -28.82 -1.52 -21.54
CA LYS A 179 -28.24 -1.07 -22.82
C LYS A 179 -26.98 -0.21 -22.65
N ASP A 180 -26.87 0.51 -21.53
CA ASP A 180 -25.81 1.51 -21.29
C ASP A 180 -24.67 0.96 -20.41
N GLY A 181 -24.88 -0.19 -19.75
CA GLY A 181 -23.88 -0.77 -18.84
C GLY A 181 -24.45 -1.79 -17.85
N LEU A 182 -23.70 -2.05 -16.78
CA LEU A 182 -24.10 -2.90 -15.65
C LEU A 182 -24.71 -2.07 -14.52
N VAL A 183 -25.71 -2.62 -13.83
CA VAL A 183 -26.13 -2.12 -12.51
C VAL A 183 -25.54 -3.05 -11.46
N VAL A 184 -24.85 -2.52 -10.46
CA VAL A 184 -24.21 -3.29 -9.37
C VAL A 184 -24.74 -2.85 -8.00
N ARG A 185 -24.82 -3.80 -7.07
CA ARG A 185 -25.26 -3.56 -5.70
C ARG A 185 -24.43 -4.38 -4.71
N GLY A 186 -24.24 -3.83 -3.52
CA GLY A 186 -23.65 -4.49 -2.37
C GLY A 186 -22.47 -3.71 -1.84
N ALA A 187 -21.49 -4.39 -1.22
CA ALA A 187 -20.37 -3.68 -0.61
C ALA A 187 -19.01 -4.34 -0.85
N LYS A 188 -17.98 -3.51 -0.78
CA LYS A 188 -16.56 -3.88 -0.71
C LYS A 188 -15.88 -3.08 0.40
N MET A 189 -14.94 -3.71 1.08
CA MET A 189 -14.17 -3.14 2.18
C MET A 189 -12.74 -2.81 1.77
N LEU A 190 -12.07 -2.07 2.67
CA LEU A 190 -10.66 -1.69 2.61
C LEU A 190 -10.34 -0.77 1.43
N ALA A 191 -11.24 0.18 1.17
CA ALA A 191 -11.00 1.28 0.25
C ALA A 191 -10.23 2.39 0.98
N THR A 192 -8.95 2.14 1.18
CA THR A 192 -8.03 3.08 1.81
C THR A 192 -7.87 4.33 0.94
N LEU A 193 -7.91 5.51 1.58
CA LEU A 193 -7.91 6.85 0.96
C LEU A 193 -9.11 7.17 0.07
N ALA A 194 -10.14 6.31 0.01
CA ALA A 194 -11.28 6.48 -0.90
C ALA A 194 -11.89 7.89 -0.93
N PRO A 195 -12.12 8.59 0.21
CA PRO A 195 -12.70 9.92 0.20
C PRO A 195 -11.95 10.93 -0.67
N ILE A 196 -10.62 10.80 -0.78
CA ILE A 196 -9.75 11.79 -1.43
C ILE A 196 -9.19 11.30 -2.78
N THR A 197 -9.84 10.32 -3.41
CA THR A 197 -9.41 9.77 -4.70
C THR A 197 -10.27 10.28 -5.86
N ASP A 198 -9.74 10.21 -7.08
CA ASP A 198 -10.46 10.56 -8.30
C ASP A 198 -11.42 9.43 -8.74
N GLU A 199 -10.97 8.19 -8.79
CA GLU A 199 -11.81 7.05 -9.19
C GLU A 199 -11.53 5.81 -8.33
N VAL A 200 -12.48 4.88 -8.30
CA VAL A 200 -12.30 3.55 -7.70
C VAL A 200 -12.24 2.50 -8.79
N ILE A 201 -11.26 1.59 -8.69
CA ILE A 201 -11.24 0.34 -9.46
C ILE A 201 -11.63 -0.84 -8.56
N ILE A 202 -12.60 -1.63 -9.02
CA ILE A 202 -13.05 -2.87 -8.41
C ILE A 202 -12.42 -4.03 -9.16
N TYR A 203 -11.83 -4.95 -8.41
CA TYR A 203 -11.37 -6.27 -8.84
C TYR A 203 -11.21 -7.12 -7.58
N SER A 204 -11.24 -8.44 -7.70
CA SER A 204 -11.25 -9.35 -6.54
C SER A 204 -10.09 -10.34 -6.58
N PHE A 205 -9.67 -10.80 -5.40
CA PHE A 205 -8.72 -11.91 -5.29
C PHE A 205 -9.28 -13.18 -5.96
N PRO A 206 -8.40 -14.06 -6.50
CA PRO A 206 -8.82 -15.32 -7.08
C PRO A 206 -9.35 -16.27 -5.99
N GLY A 207 -10.21 -17.19 -6.40
CA GLY A 207 -10.87 -18.15 -5.50
C GLY A 207 -12.37 -18.34 -5.77
N PHE A 208 -12.89 -17.74 -6.84
CA PHE A 208 -14.29 -17.87 -7.25
C PHE A 208 -14.64 -19.32 -7.58
N GLN A 209 -15.80 -19.77 -7.11
CA GLN A 209 -16.35 -21.10 -7.37
C GLN A 209 -17.50 -21.01 -8.38
N PRO A 210 -17.91 -22.14 -9.00
CA PRO A 210 -19.18 -22.18 -9.73
C PRO A 210 -20.33 -21.69 -8.85
N GLY A 211 -21.16 -20.77 -9.37
CA GLY A 211 -22.21 -20.07 -8.62
C GLY A 211 -21.83 -18.65 -8.16
N ASP A 212 -20.54 -18.29 -8.18
CA ASP A 212 -20.08 -16.93 -7.84
C ASP A 212 -20.09 -15.95 -9.03
N GLU A 213 -20.63 -16.32 -10.21
CA GLU A 213 -20.45 -15.56 -11.45
C GLU A 213 -20.87 -14.08 -11.29
N ARG A 214 -21.98 -13.83 -10.60
CA ARG A 214 -22.49 -12.47 -10.29
C ARG A 214 -21.49 -11.58 -9.55
N TYR A 215 -20.62 -12.17 -8.74
CA TYR A 215 -19.63 -11.49 -7.89
C TYR A 215 -18.26 -11.39 -8.55
N ALA A 216 -18.04 -12.13 -9.65
CA ALA A 216 -16.83 -12.09 -10.44
C ALA A 216 -16.81 -10.82 -11.29
N LEU A 217 -16.37 -9.70 -10.69
CA LEU A 217 -16.41 -8.36 -11.28
C LEU A 217 -15.04 -7.70 -11.32
N ALA A 218 -14.76 -7.01 -12.43
CA ALA A 218 -13.75 -5.97 -12.53
C ALA A 218 -14.24 -4.78 -13.36
N PHE A 219 -14.22 -3.59 -12.78
CA PHE A 219 -14.65 -2.34 -13.42
C PHE A 219 -14.06 -1.13 -12.70
N ALA A 220 -14.18 0.08 -13.27
CA ALA A 220 -13.82 1.33 -12.58
C ALA A 220 -14.90 2.39 -12.73
N ILE A 221 -15.05 3.27 -11.74
CA ILE A 221 -16.00 4.39 -11.79
C ILE A 221 -15.47 5.61 -11.01
N PRO A 222 -15.90 6.84 -11.36
CA PRO A 222 -15.69 8.02 -10.53
C PRO A 222 -16.19 7.82 -9.10
N ILE A 223 -15.45 8.37 -8.14
CA ILE A 223 -15.77 8.20 -6.71
C ILE A 223 -17.10 8.86 -6.30
N ASP A 224 -17.58 9.81 -7.11
CA ASP A 224 -18.83 10.54 -6.93
C ASP A 224 -19.97 10.03 -7.83
N THR A 225 -19.83 8.79 -8.36
CA THR A 225 -20.90 8.14 -9.11
C THR A 225 -22.17 7.99 -8.24
N PRO A 226 -23.35 8.41 -8.72
CA PRO A 226 -24.59 8.27 -7.95
C PRO A 226 -24.84 6.83 -7.46
N GLY A 227 -25.25 6.71 -6.20
CA GLY A 227 -25.47 5.43 -5.53
C GLY A 227 -24.22 4.84 -4.84
N LEU A 228 -23.02 5.38 -5.09
CA LEU A 228 -21.81 5.00 -4.36
C LEU A 228 -21.69 5.80 -3.06
N ARG A 229 -21.70 5.10 -1.93
CA ARG A 229 -21.46 5.68 -0.60
C ARG A 229 -20.12 5.23 -0.04
N ILE A 230 -19.35 6.18 0.48
CA ILE A 230 -18.07 5.94 1.16
C ILE A 230 -18.30 6.06 2.65
N ILE A 231 -18.21 4.95 3.38
CA ILE A 231 -18.43 4.90 4.82
C ILE A 231 -17.06 4.79 5.49
N CYS A 232 -16.60 5.89 6.08
CA CYS A 232 -15.31 5.98 6.76
C CYS A 232 -15.32 5.21 8.08
N ARG A 233 -14.18 4.61 8.43
CA ARG A 233 -13.92 4.16 9.80
C ARG A 233 -13.87 5.35 10.77
N GLU A 234 -13.81 5.05 12.06
CA GLU A 234 -13.44 6.02 13.07
C GLU A 234 -12.04 6.61 12.75
N PRO A 235 -11.88 7.95 12.75
CA PRO A 235 -10.57 8.59 12.58
C PRO A 235 -9.57 8.19 13.67
N MET A 236 -8.31 7.95 13.29
CA MET A 236 -7.24 7.76 14.30
C MET A 236 -6.80 9.10 14.92
N GLN A 237 -7.17 10.21 14.29
CA GLN A 237 -6.82 11.58 14.64
C GLN A 237 -7.90 12.53 14.10
N ASP A 238 -8.09 13.70 14.73
CA ASP A 238 -9.22 14.61 14.47
C ASP A 238 -8.90 15.76 13.49
N GLY A 239 -7.68 15.82 12.97
CA GLY A 239 -7.17 16.84 12.06
C GLY A 239 -6.71 18.13 12.74
N LYS A 240 -6.85 18.24 14.07
CA LYS A 240 -6.59 19.47 14.84
C LYS A 240 -5.36 19.38 15.71
N ARG A 241 -4.80 18.18 15.85
CA ARG A 241 -3.60 17.92 16.65
C ARG A 241 -2.37 18.60 16.05
N SER A 242 -1.50 19.10 16.93
CA SER A 242 -0.30 19.82 16.52
C SER A 242 0.75 18.88 15.89
N VAL A 243 1.56 19.40 14.97
CA VAL A 243 2.70 18.66 14.39
C VAL A 243 3.82 18.44 15.42
N PHE A 244 3.87 19.25 16.48
CA PHE A 244 4.80 19.02 17.60
C PHE A 244 4.43 17.73 18.35
N ASP A 245 3.15 17.58 18.68
CA ASP A 245 2.67 16.48 19.51
C ASP A 245 2.43 15.20 18.71
N HIS A 246 2.03 15.34 17.45
CA HIS A 246 1.67 14.24 16.56
C HIS A 246 2.30 14.46 15.18
N PRO A 247 3.64 14.37 15.06
CA PRO A 247 4.36 14.71 13.83
C PRO A 247 4.02 13.82 12.62
N LEU A 248 3.39 12.66 12.83
CA LEU A 248 3.03 11.70 11.79
C LEU A 248 1.51 11.64 11.59
N ALA A 249 0.73 11.34 12.62
CA ALA A 249 -0.73 11.17 12.51
C ALA A 249 -1.41 12.42 11.94
N SER A 250 -0.93 13.62 12.30
CA SER A 250 -1.46 14.89 11.80
C SER A 250 -1.29 15.08 10.29
N ARG A 251 -0.48 14.26 9.60
CA ARG A 251 -0.13 14.44 8.18
C ARG A 251 -0.43 13.23 7.30
N TYR A 252 -0.15 12.02 7.80
CA TYR A 252 -0.10 10.81 6.98
C TYR A 252 -1.26 9.84 7.22
N GLU A 253 -2.35 10.30 7.84
CA GLU A 253 -3.53 9.48 8.09
C GLU A 253 -4.18 9.04 6.77
N GLU A 254 -4.35 7.72 6.62
CA GLU A 254 -5.05 7.13 5.48
C GLU A 254 -6.39 6.56 5.94
N MET A 255 -7.48 7.23 5.57
CA MET A 255 -8.82 6.80 5.93
C MET A 255 -9.19 5.49 5.25
N ASP A 256 -9.52 4.46 6.04
CA ASP A 256 -10.02 3.19 5.52
C ASP A 256 -11.55 3.23 5.45
N ALA A 257 -12.12 2.99 4.27
CA ALA A 257 -13.56 3.05 4.07
C ALA A 257 -14.16 1.74 3.54
N ILE A 258 -15.45 1.59 3.80
CA ILE A 258 -16.33 0.66 3.11
C ILE A 258 -16.96 1.41 1.94
N LEU A 259 -17.00 0.79 0.77
CA LEU A 259 -17.78 1.26 -0.36
C LEU A 259 -19.08 0.46 -0.43
N ALA A 260 -20.20 1.17 -0.28
CA ALA A 260 -21.54 0.62 -0.44
C ALA A 260 -22.14 1.12 -1.76
N PHE A 261 -22.60 0.19 -2.58
CA PHE A 261 -23.16 0.40 -3.90
C PHE A 261 -24.67 0.17 -3.83
N ASP A 262 -25.43 1.23 -4.06
CA ASP A 262 -26.88 1.22 -4.11
C ASP A 262 -27.33 1.39 -5.57
N ASP A 263 -27.48 0.28 -6.30
CA ASP A 263 -27.82 0.23 -7.73
C ASP A 263 -27.00 1.19 -8.60
N VAL A 264 -25.68 1.11 -8.44
CA VAL A 264 -24.72 1.95 -9.15
C VAL A 264 -24.61 1.49 -10.60
N SER A 265 -24.68 2.45 -11.53
CA SER A 265 -24.51 2.19 -12.96
C SER A 265 -23.03 2.25 -13.35
N VAL A 266 -22.56 1.22 -14.05
CA VAL A 266 -21.20 1.07 -14.54
C VAL A 266 -21.24 1.00 -16.08
N PRO A 267 -20.74 2.02 -16.79
CA PRO A 267 -20.73 2.04 -18.26
C PRO A 267 -19.97 0.86 -18.87
N TRP A 268 -20.42 0.37 -20.04
CA TRP A 268 -19.79 -0.79 -20.70
C TRP A 268 -18.30 -0.61 -20.99
N ASP A 269 -17.86 0.59 -21.34
CA ASP A 269 -16.44 0.93 -21.60
C ASP A 269 -15.57 0.95 -20.33
N ARG A 270 -16.20 0.86 -19.16
CA ARG A 270 -15.56 0.76 -17.84
C ARG A 270 -15.64 -0.63 -17.22
N VAL A 271 -16.23 -1.60 -17.91
CA VAL A 271 -16.27 -3.01 -17.50
C VAL A 271 -15.09 -3.76 -18.10
N PHE A 272 -14.25 -4.33 -17.25
CA PHE A 272 -13.04 -5.08 -17.64
C PHE A 272 -13.24 -6.59 -17.53
N MET A 273 -14.24 -7.03 -16.76
CA MET A 273 -14.62 -8.43 -16.61
C MET A 273 -15.91 -8.49 -15.80
N TYR A 274 -16.85 -9.34 -16.20
CA TYR A 274 -18.01 -9.66 -15.36
C TYR A 274 -18.54 -11.06 -15.68
N ASN A 275 -19.22 -11.68 -14.71
CA ASN A 275 -19.98 -12.92 -14.91
C ASN A 275 -19.18 -14.09 -15.50
N ASN A 276 -17.87 -14.15 -15.22
CA ASN A 276 -16.97 -15.19 -15.75
C ASN A 276 -15.93 -15.60 -14.70
N VAL A 277 -16.13 -16.78 -14.09
CA VAL A 277 -15.29 -17.34 -13.03
C VAL A 277 -13.88 -17.69 -13.52
N GLU A 278 -13.75 -18.22 -14.74
CA GLU A 278 -12.44 -18.61 -15.32
C GLU A 278 -11.56 -17.37 -15.56
N ALA A 279 -12.14 -16.33 -16.17
CA ALA A 279 -11.46 -15.05 -16.38
C ALA A 279 -11.05 -14.42 -15.05
N ALA A 280 -11.94 -14.43 -14.05
CA ALA A 280 -11.68 -13.83 -12.73
C ALA A 280 -10.54 -14.53 -11.98
N ASN A 281 -10.50 -15.85 -12.02
CA ASN A 281 -9.43 -16.61 -11.40
C ASN A 281 -8.09 -16.49 -12.16
N SER A 282 -8.15 -16.14 -13.45
CA SER A 282 -6.98 -15.94 -14.31
C SER A 282 -6.40 -14.51 -14.24
N LEU A 283 -7.17 -13.53 -13.77
CA LEU A 283 -6.75 -12.12 -13.73
C LEU A 283 -5.38 -11.93 -13.04
N TYR A 284 -5.19 -12.49 -11.84
CA TYR A 284 -3.93 -12.38 -11.10
C TYR A 284 -2.72 -13.04 -11.78
N PRO A 285 -2.75 -14.36 -12.09
CA PRO A 285 -1.61 -15.03 -12.68
C PRO A 285 -1.27 -14.56 -14.10
N MET A 286 -2.25 -14.09 -14.87
CA MET A 286 -2.02 -13.67 -16.26
C MET A 286 -1.51 -12.23 -16.36
N THR A 287 -1.98 -11.33 -15.50
CA THR A 287 -1.63 -9.91 -15.63
C THR A 287 -0.37 -9.48 -14.89
N GLY A 288 0.01 -10.20 -13.83
CA GLY A 288 1.11 -9.79 -12.96
C GLY A 288 0.72 -8.78 -11.86
N ILE A 289 -0.59 -8.51 -11.68
CA ILE A 289 -1.10 -7.55 -10.68
C ILE A 289 -0.83 -7.91 -9.21
N ALA A 290 -0.25 -9.08 -8.94
CA ALA A 290 0.29 -9.40 -7.61
C ALA A 290 1.79 -9.09 -7.47
N GLN A 291 2.55 -9.16 -8.55
CA GLN A 291 4.02 -9.09 -8.58
C GLN A 291 4.50 -7.68 -8.90
N GLN A 292 3.95 -7.06 -9.93
CA GLN A 292 4.27 -5.69 -10.35
C GLN A 292 4.12 -4.67 -9.18
N PRO A 293 2.98 -4.60 -8.48
CA PRO A 293 2.82 -3.69 -7.34
C PRO A 293 3.54 -4.18 -6.06
N ALA A 294 3.98 -5.44 -6.00
CA ALA A 294 4.81 -5.91 -4.88
C ALA A 294 6.20 -5.23 -4.87
N HIS A 295 6.68 -4.76 -6.02
CA HIS A 295 7.89 -3.93 -6.09
C HIS A 295 7.71 -2.61 -5.34
N GLN A 296 6.66 -1.85 -5.68
CA GLN A 296 6.28 -0.60 -4.99
C GLN A 296 6.14 -0.83 -3.49
N SER A 297 5.41 -1.88 -3.13
CA SER A 297 5.16 -2.27 -1.74
C SER A 297 6.43 -2.62 -0.98
N GLY A 298 7.36 -3.31 -1.64
CA GLY A 298 8.65 -3.70 -1.08
C GLY A 298 9.55 -2.49 -0.85
N VAL A 299 9.66 -1.59 -1.84
CA VAL A 299 10.44 -0.34 -1.72
C VAL A 299 9.89 0.54 -0.60
N ARG A 300 8.57 0.76 -0.56
CA ARG A 300 7.93 1.54 0.50
C ARG A 300 8.05 0.85 1.87
N GLY A 301 7.99 -0.49 1.92
CA GLY A 301 8.18 -1.26 3.14
C GLY A 301 9.60 -1.21 3.69
N TYR A 302 10.59 -1.18 2.80
CA TYR A 302 11.98 -0.91 3.15
C TYR A 302 12.13 0.46 3.81
N VAL A 303 11.62 1.52 3.17
CA VAL A 303 11.72 2.90 3.70
C VAL A 303 11.03 3.01 5.06
N LYS A 304 9.83 2.44 5.22
CA LYS A 304 9.10 2.47 6.49
C LYS A 304 9.83 1.71 7.60
N LEU A 305 10.40 0.54 7.29
CA LEU A 305 11.17 -0.24 8.25
C LEU A 305 12.43 0.53 8.66
N ALA A 306 13.16 1.12 7.70
CA ALA A 306 14.32 1.96 7.97
C ALA A 306 13.97 3.14 8.88
N PHE A 307 12.87 3.85 8.58
CA PHE A 307 12.39 4.95 9.40
C PHE A 307 12.04 4.51 10.83
N ALA A 308 11.29 3.42 11.00
CA ALA A 308 10.97 2.91 12.34
C ALA A 308 12.21 2.49 13.13
N THR A 309 13.20 1.88 12.46
CA THR A 309 14.50 1.54 13.06
C THR A 309 15.27 2.79 13.48
N GLU A 310 15.32 3.82 12.63
CA GLU A 310 15.97 5.10 12.95
C GLU A 310 15.32 5.79 14.16
N VAL A 311 13.99 5.77 14.24
CA VAL A 311 13.27 6.29 15.41
C VAL A 311 13.61 5.49 16.67
N ALA A 312 13.66 4.15 16.61
CA ALA A 312 14.06 3.34 17.76
C ALA A 312 15.50 3.63 18.22
N CYS A 313 16.44 3.79 17.27
CA CYS A 313 17.80 4.22 17.56
C CYS A 313 17.84 5.61 18.20
N LYS A 314 17.04 6.57 17.69
CA LYS A 314 16.96 7.92 18.24
C LYS A 314 16.37 7.96 19.64
N VAL A 315 15.37 7.13 19.94
CA VAL A 315 14.85 6.97 21.30
C VAL A 315 15.98 6.51 22.22
N ALA A 316 16.68 5.42 21.88
CA ALA A 316 17.75 4.86 22.70
C ALA A 316 18.90 5.87 22.93
N ASP A 317 19.36 6.51 21.85
CA ASP A 317 20.41 7.52 21.91
C ASP A 317 19.97 8.70 22.76
N SER A 318 18.76 9.25 22.59
CA SER A 318 18.32 10.45 23.32
C SER A 318 18.33 10.34 24.85
N ILE A 319 18.29 9.11 25.39
CA ILE A 319 18.35 8.83 26.83
C ILE A 319 19.63 8.06 27.24
N GLY A 320 20.57 7.86 26.32
CA GLY A 320 21.88 7.25 26.59
C GLY A 320 21.83 5.77 26.99
N VAL A 321 20.81 5.03 26.54
CA VAL A 321 20.67 3.59 26.82
C VAL A 321 21.22 2.70 25.71
N ASP A 322 21.68 3.31 24.60
CA ASP A 322 22.30 2.67 23.44
C ASP A 322 23.65 1.99 23.76
N GLY A 323 24.24 2.26 24.93
CA GLY A 323 25.41 1.57 25.44
C GLY A 323 25.15 0.19 26.08
N PHE A 324 23.89 -0.13 26.42
CA PHE A 324 23.57 -1.40 27.08
C PHE A 324 23.45 -2.55 26.09
N LEU A 325 24.04 -3.70 26.40
CA LEU A 325 24.14 -4.84 25.48
C LEU A 325 22.77 -5.35 25.00
N ASN A 326 21.75 -5.38 25.87
CA ASN A 326 20.40 -5.78 25.49
C ASN A 326 19.77 -4.80 24.48
N VAL A 327 20.00 -3.50 24.65
CA VAL A 327 19.53 -2.47 23.72
C VAL A 327 20.28 -2.57 22.39
N GLN A 328 21.60 -2.75 22.43
CA GLN A 328 22.41 -2.95 21.22
C GLN A 328 22.00 -4.20 20.44
N ASN A 329 21.67 -5.29 21.13
CA ASN A 329 21.15 -6.50 20.50
C ASN A 329 19.83 -6.23 19.77
N ASP A 330 18.87 -5.57 20.43
CA ASP A 330 17.57 -5.24 19.85
C ASP A 330 17.72 -4.28 18.65
N LEU A 331 18.50 -3.20 18.78
CA LEU A 331 18.74 -2.26 17.68
C LEU A 331 19.52 -2.91 16.53
N GLY A 332 20.49 -3.77 16.83
CA GLY A 332 21.25 -4.54 15.85
C GLY A 332 20.37 -5.48 15.02
N GLU A 333 19.40 -6.14 15.66
CA GLU A 333 18.37 -6.95 14.99
C GLU A 333 17.58 -6.10 13.98
N LEU A 334 17.16 -4.90 14.37
CA LEU A 334 16.41 -4.00 13.49
C LEU A 334 17.24 -3.51 12.30
N VAL A 335 18.50 -3.15 12.52
CA VAL A 335 19.42 -2.74 11.43
C VAL A 335 19.65 -3.89 10.46
N GLN A 336 19.85 -5.12 10.94
CA GLN A 336 19.98 -6.30 10.09
C GLN A 336 18.69 -6.60 9.30
N ALA A 337 17.51 -6.36 9.90
CA ALA A 337 16.24 -6.49 9.21
C ALA A 337 16.12 -5.49 8.04
N VAL A 338 16.51 -4.22 8.25
CA VAL A 338 16.57 -3.19 7.19
C VAL A 338 17.50 -3.63 6.06
N GLU A 339 18.72 -4.07 6.40
CA GLU A 339 19.71 -4.54 5.43
C GLU A 339 19.25 -5.78 4.65
N THR A 340 18.51 -6.69 5.31
CA THR A 340 17.92 -7.86 4.67
C THR A 340 16.92 -7.46 3.59
N ILE A 341 15.99 -6.54 3.89
CA ILE A 341 15.01 -6.07 2.91
C ILE A 341 15.70 -5.29 1.78
N ARG A 342 16.68 -4.44 2.11
CA ARG A 342 17.50 -3.70 1.12
C ARG A 342 18.16 -4.67 0.14
N ALA A 343 18.83 -5.70 0.64
CA ALA A 343 19.51 -6.69 -0.20
C ALA A 343 18.52 -7.46 -1.09
N LEU A 344 17.40 -7.93 -0.53
CA LEU A 344 16.36 -8.65 -1.29
C LEU A 344 15.76 -7.78 -2.40
N LEU A 345 15.56 -6.49 -2.16
CA LEU A 345 15.07 -5.56 -3.19
C LEU A 345 16.07 -5.45 -4.35
N ARG A 346 17.35 -5.23 -4.05
CA ARG A 346 18.40 -5.13 -5.07
C ARG A 346 18.54 -6.43 -5.86
N VAL A 347 18.46 -7.58 -5.20
CA VAL A 347 18.45 -8.89 -5.89
C VAL A 347 17.21 -9.00 -6.79
N SER A 348 16.03 -8.58 -6.32
CA SER A 348 14.81 -8.62 -7.15
C SER A 348 14.91 -7.78 -8.41
N GLU A 349 15.57 -6.62 -8.32
CA GLU A 349 15.77 -5.68 -9.42
C GLU A 349 16.83 -6.20 -10.39
N TYR A 350 17.89 -6.83 -9.88
CA TYR A 350 19.01 -7.35 -10.67
C TYR A 350 18.69 -8.68 -11.40
N GLU A 351 18.02 -9.61 -10.73
CA GLU A 351 17.71 -10.96 -11.26
C GLU A 351 16.42 -11.04 -12.09
N TYR A 352 15.78 -9.90 -12.38
CA TYR A 352 14.49 -9.76 -13.08
C TYR A 352 14.11 -10.89 -14.08
N GLU A 353 12.81 -11.13 -14.23
CA GLU A 353 12.30 -11.99 -15.30
C GLU A 353 11.85 -11.17 -16.51
N VAL A 354 11.98 -11.75 -17.70
CA VAL A 354 11.44 -11.20 -18.95
C VAL A 354 10.28 -12.09 -19.38
N THR A 355 9.10 -11.51 -19.51
CA THR A 355 7.91 -12.23 -19.99
C THR A 355 8.02 -12.54 -21.48
N LYS A 356 7.16 -13.43 -21.99
CA LYS A 356 7.10 -13.75 -23.43
C LYS A 356 6.86 -12.54 -24.31
N ASP A 357 6.14 -11.55 -23.79
CA ASP A 357 5.82 -10.30 -24.49
C ASP A 357 6.90 -9.22 -24.31
N GLY A 358 8.04 -9.56 -23.69
CA GLY A 358 9.18 -8.66 -23.50
C GLY A 358 9.03 -7.66 -22.35
N GLU A 359 8.12 -7.90 -21.39
CA GLU A 359 8.00 -7.07 -20.18
C GLU A 359 9.00 -7.54 -19.12
N TYR A 360 9.74 -6.60 -18.54
CA TYR A 360 10.69 -6.83 -17.45
C TYR A 360 9.95 -6.72 -16.11
N ARG A 361 10.08 -7.74 -15.27
CA ARG A 361 9.48 -7.77 -13.92
C ARG A 361 10.53 -8.12 -12.89
N PRO A 362 10.51 -7.53 -11.68
CA PRO A 362 11.46 -7.93 -10.65
C PRO A 362 11.26 -9.40 -10.29
N ALA A 363 12.36 -10.06 -9.92
CA ALA A 363 12.37 -11.48 -9.64
C ALA A 363 11.35 -11.82 -8.52
N PRO A 364 10.45 -12.79 -8.74
CA PRO A 364 9.33 -13.02 -7.84
C PRO A 364 9.76 -13.62 -6.49
N ALA A 365 10.81 -14.44 -6.45
CA ALA A 365 11.23 -15.10 -5.21
C ALA A 365 11.76 -14.13 -4.14
N PRO A 366 12.69 -13.20 -4.44
CA PRO A 366 13.07 -12.16 -3.49
C PRO A 366 11.90 -11.25 -3.08
N LEU A 367 11.03 -10.85 -4.01
CA LEU A 367 9.85 -10.03 -3.70
C LEU A 367 8.88 -10.73 -2.74
N GLU A 368 8.53 -11.99 -2.99
CA GLU A 368 7.66 -12.74 -2.07
C GLU A 368 8.34 -13.03 -0.73
N THR A 369 9.68 -13.15 -0.71
CA THR A 369 10.44 -13.23 0.54
C THR A 369 10.28 -11.95 1.37
N ILE A 370 10.42 -10.76 0.75
CA ILE A 370 10.16 -9.47 1.39
C ILE A 370 8.75 -9.43 1.99
N ARG A 371 7.74 -9.80 1.21
CA ARG A 371 6.33 -9.85 1.66
C ARG A 371 6.10 -10.83 2.82
N GLY A 372 6.89 -11.90 2.91
CA GLY A 372 6.81 -12.88 3.99
C GLY A 372 7.54 -12.47 5.28
N LEU A 373 8.53 -11.57 5.18
CA LEU A 373 9.38 -11.11 6.28
C LEU A 373 8.89 -9.80 6.91
N LEU A 374 8.48 -8.81 6.10
CA LEU A 374 8.00 -7.50 6.58
C LEU A 374 6.91 -7.60 7.67
N PRO A 375 5.89 -8.49 7.55
CA PRO A 375 4.85 -8.68 8.58
C PRO A 375 5.37 -9.18 9.94
N LYS A 376 6.65 -9.52 10.06
CA LYS A 376 7.33 -9.83 11.32
C LYS A 376 8.32 -8.73 11.72
N MET A 377 9.11 -8.25 10.76
CA MET A 377 10.17 -7.28 11.01
C MET A 377 9.62 -5.91 11.44
N TYR A 378 8.56 -5.41 10.79
CA TYR A 378 7.98 -4.12 11.19
C TYR A 378 7.33 -4.18 12.59
N PRO A 379 6.50 -5.18 12.93
CA PRO A 379 6.04 -5.35 14.31
C PRO A 379 7.15 -5.42 15.35
N ARG A 380 8.29 -6.05 15.02
CA ARG A 380 9.45 -6.11 15.91
C ARG A 380 10.06 -4.73 16.14
N ALA A 381 10.17 -3.89 15.11
CA ALA A 381 10.62 -2.51 15.27
C ALA A 381 9.70 -1.69 16.20
N ILE A 382 8.39 -1.88 16.09
CA ILE A 382 7.40 -1.25 16.97
C ILE A 382 7.57 -1.74 18.41
N GLU A 383 7.71 -3.05 18.61
CA GLU A 383 7.92 -3.65 19.94
C GLU A 383 9.22 -3.15 20.60
N VAL A 384 10.34 -3.14 19.88
CA VAL A 384 11.63 -2.65 20.39
C VAL A 384 11.52 -1.19 20.81
N MET A 385 10.83 -0.35 20.02
CA MET A 385 10.58 1.04 20.37
C MET A 385 9.78 1.19 21.68
N GLN A 386 8.75 0.35 21.87
CA GLN A 386 7.96 0.32 23.09
C GLN A 386 8.80 -0.14 24.30
N ILE A 387 9.65 -1.16 24.13
CA ILE A 387 10.54 -1.68 25.18
C ILE A 387 11.56 -0.62 25.61
N ILE A 388 12.25 0.00 24.66
CA ILE A 388 13.28 1.01 24.94
C ILE A 388 12.65 2.27 25.55
N GLY A 389 11.53 2.74 24.97
CA GLY A 389 10.86 3.95 25.42
C GLY A 389 10.12 3.81 26.76
N ALA A 390 9.62 2.61 27.07
CA ALA A 390 8.95 2.24 28.32
C ALA A 390 7.98 3.33 28.84
N GLY A 391 8.05 3.68 30.13
CA GLY A 391 7.21 4.73 30.72
C GLY A 391 7.48 6.14 30.16
N GLY A 392 8.65 6.37 29.55
CA GLY A 392 8.99 7.66 28.95
C GLY A 392 8.08 8.03 27.77
N LEU A 393 7.52 7.03 27.08
CA LEU A 393 6.56 7.23 25.99
C LEU A 393 5.22 7.79 26.48
N LEU A 394 4.86 7.55 27.75
CA LEU A 394 3.57 7.95 28.31
C LEU A 394 3.66 9.30 29.04
N MET A 395 4.83 9.60 29.60
CA MET A 395 5.07 10.79 30.42
C MET A 395 5.70 11.89 29.56
N SER A 396 4.98 12.41 28.56
CA SER A 396 5.46 13.50 27.71
C SER A 396 4.52 14.72 27.75
N PRO A 397 5.02 15.93 28.09
CA PRO A 397 4.23 17.15 28.04
C PRO A 397 3.85 17.49 26.59
N THR A 398 2.95 18.45 26.42
CA THR A 398 2.58 18.96 25.11
C THR A 398 3.53 20.05 24.64
N GLY A 399 3.50 20.36 23.34
CA GLY A 399 4.24 21.52 22.82
C GLY A 399 3.81 22.83 23.48
N ALA A 400 2.52 22.97 23.81
CA ALA A 400 2.00 24.15 24.48
C ALA A 400 2.58 24.36 25.89
N ASP A 401 2.96 23.28 26.59
CA ASP A 401 3.57 23.39 27.91
C ASP A 401 4.96 24.02 27.86
N PHE A 402 5.73 23.83 26.78
CA PHE A 402 7.05 24.44 26.59
C PHE A 402 7.00 25.96 26.35
N GLU A 403 5.84 26.47 25.92
CA GLU A 403 5.57 27.91 25.76
C GLU A 403 5.17 28.56 27.10
N ASN A 404 4.86 27.77 28.13
CA ASN A 404 4.50 28.27 29.45
C ASN A 404 5.75 28.61 30.25
N THR A 405 5.99 29.91 30.46
CA THR A 405 7.15 30.42 31.20
C THR A 405 7.20 29.96 32.67
N GLU A 406 6.06 29.66 33.29
CA GLU A 406 6.00 29.16 34.67
C GLU A 406 6.42 27.69 34.76
N LEU A 407 6.06 26.87 33.77
CA LEU A 407 6.42 25.45 33.71
C LEU A 407 7.83 25.21 33.15
N ARG A 408 8.36 26.15 32.35
CA ARG A 408 9.62 25.98 31.62
C ARG A 408 10.79 25.51 32.50
N PRO A 409 11.03 26.04 33.71
CA PRO A 409 12.12 25.57 34.58
C PRO A 409 11.99 24.10 34.98
N ASP A 410 10.77 23.62 35.23
CA ASP A 410 10.51 22.21 35.56
C ASP A 410 10.65 21.32 34.32
N LEU A 411 10.19 21.78 33.17
CA LEU A 411 10.33 21.04 31.91
C LEU A 411 11.80 20.83 31.54
N ASP A 412 12.61 21.89 31.56
CA ASP A 412 14.04 21.83 31.25
C ASP A 412 14.80 20.92 32.24
N LYS A 413 14.36 20.88 33.50
CA LYS A 413 14.98 20.06 34.55
C LYS A 413 14.59 18.58 34.49
N TYR A 414 13.32 18.25 34.28
CA TYR A 414 12.80 16.89 34.45
C TYR A 414 12.66 16.11 33.14
N PHE A 415 12.68 16.77 31.99
CA PHE A 415 12.49 16.12 30.68
C PHE A 415 13.74 16.09 29.80
N GLY A 416 14.89 16.55 30.30
CA GLY A 416 16.18 16.49 29.62
C GLY A 416 16.59 15.06 29.23
N GLY A 417 17.31 14.94 28.10
CA GLY A 417 17.89 13.68 27.66
C GLY A 417 19.30 13.46 28.21
N ARG A 418 20.06 12.59 27.54
CA ARG A 418 21.50 12.46 27.77
C ARG A 418 22.20 13.81 27.55
N GLU A 419 23.45 13.91 27.99
CA GLU A 419 24.27 15.11 27.77
C GLU A 419 24.21 15.58 26.31
N GLY A 420 23.89 16.86 26.11
CA GLY A 420 23.71 17.48 24.78
C GLY A 420 22.29 17.44 24.22
N VAL A 421 21.36 16.69 24.81
CA VAL A 421 19.96 16.59 24.36
C VAL A 421 19.04 17.39 25.28
N SER A 422 18.45 18.46 24.74
CA SER A 422 17.54 19.33 25.49
C SER A 422 16.22 18.61 25.86
N ALA A 423 15.49 19.15 26.83
CA ALA A 423 14.18 18.63 27.21
C ALA A 423 13.18 18.63 26.05
N GLU A 424 13.13 19.71 25.28
CA GLU A 424 12.24 19.84 24.13
C GLU A 424 12.61 18.85 23.03
N GLU A 425 13.90 18.69 22.72
CA GLU A 425 14.37 17.72 21.73
C GLU A 425 14.01 16.29 22.13
N ARG A 426 14.28 15.91 23.38
CA ARG A 426 13.90 14.58 23.90
C ARG A 426 12.39 14.37 23.80
N VAL A 427 11.57 15.33 24.22
CA VAL A 427 10.10 15.20 24.14
C VAL A 427 9.64 15.05 22.68
N ARG A 428 10.21 15.80 21.73
CA ARG A 428 9.87 15.64 20.30
C ARG A 428 10.21 14.25 19.77
N ILE A 429 11.35 13.68 20.18
CA ILE A 429 11.73 12.30 19.82
C ILE A 429 10.74 11.28 20.40
N PHE A 430 10.36 11.43 21.67
CA PHE A 430 9.41 10.52 22.32
C PHE A 430 7.99 10.66 21.79
N LYS A 431 7.55 11.87 21.43
CA LYS A 431 6.26 12.11 20.75
C LYS A 431 6.25 11.46 19.37
N LEU A 432 7.33 11.61 18.59
CA LEU A 432 7.49 10.92 17.30
C LEU A 432 7.42 9.39 17.46
N ALA A 433 8.10 8.84 18.47
CA ALA A 433 8.08 7.42 18.76
C ALA A 433 6.67 6.94 19.15
N TRP A 434 6.00 7.65 20.05
CA TRP A 434 4.65 7.32 20.49
C TRP A 434 3.62 7.39 19.37
N ASP A 435 3.74 8.38 18.49
CA ASP A 435 2.88 8.52 17.31
C ASP A 435 3.01 7.32 16.36
N LEU A 436 4.23 6.78 16.23
CA LEU A 436 4.48 5.60 15.40
C LEU A 436 4.15 4.27 16.08
N CYS A 437 4.37 4.13 17.40
CA CYS A 437 4.34 2.83 18.08
C CYS A 437 3.20 2.65 19.08
N GLY A 438 2.54 3.71 19.53
CA GLY A 438 1.66 3.65 20.69
C GLY A 438 0.23 4.06 20.42
N GLU A 439 0.03 5.15 19.69
CA GLU A 439 -1.30 5.69 19.45
C GLU A 439 -2.06 5.02 18.29
N ALA A 440 -3.33 5.38 18.14
CA ALA A 440 -4.25 4.76 17.20
C ALA A 440 -3.73 4.75 15.75
N PHE A 441 -3.06 5.83 15.32
CA PHE A 441 -2.43 5.93 13.99
C PHE A 441 -1.33 4.86 13.80
N GLY A 442 -0.34 4.83 14.69
CA GLY A 442 0.73 3.83 14.67
C GLY A 442 0.21 2.39 14.75
N GLN A 443 -0.81 2.15 15.57
CA GLN A 443 -1.44 0.83 15.70
C GLN A 443 -2.21 0.41 14.45
N ARG A 444 -2.90 1.34 13.77
CA ARG A 444 -3.50 1.09 12.45
C ARG A 444 -2.43 0.72 11.43
N LEU A 445 -1.30 1.44 11.41
CA LEU A 445 -0.17 1.13 10.53
C LEU A 445 0.45 -0.23 10.82
N LEU A 446 0.59 -0.62 12.09
CA LEU A 446 1.04 -1.95 12.51
C LEU A 446 0.11 -3.03 11.97
N GLN A 447 -1.20 -2.85 12.13
CA GLN A 447 -2.20 -3.81 11.65
C GLN A 447 -2.21 -3.89 10.12
N TYR A 448 -2.04 -2.75 9.45
CA TYR A 448 -1.89 -2.68 7.99
C TYR A 448 -0.68 -3.52 7.54
N GLU A 449 0.52 -3.32 8.09
CA GLU A 449 1.71 -4.08 7.64
C GLU A 449 1.60 -5.59 7.86
N ARG A 450 0.86 -6.03 8.88
CA ARG A 450 0.64 -7.45 9.14
C ARG A 450 -0.14 -8.16 8.04
N TYR A 451 -1.14 -7.47 7.46
CA TYR A 451 -2.14 -8.11 6.60
C TYR A 451 -2.30 -7.46 5.23
N TYR A 452 -1.54 -6.40 4.94
CA TYR A 452 -1.65 -5.63 3.71
C TYR A 452 -1.59 -6.52 2.46
N THR A 453 -0.75 -7.54 2.46
CA THR A 453 -0.59 -8.45 1.32
C THR A 453 -1.47 -9.70 1.38
N GLY A 454 -2.37 -9.80 2.36
CA GLY A 454 -3.16 -10.97 2.71
C GLY A 454 -2.66 -11.67 3.99
N ASP A 455 -3.27 -12.81 4.32
CA ASP A 455 -2.85 -13.61 5.48
C ASP A 455 -1.40 -14.11 5.32
N PRO A 456 -0.47 -13.74 6.24
CA PRO A 456 0.92 -14.14 6.15
C PRO A 456 1.14 -15.66 6.26
N ILE A 457 0.24 -16.39 6.94
CA ILE A 457 0.33 -17.86 7.05
C ILE A 457 0.04 -18.48 5.68
N ARG A 458 -1.11 -18.11 5.08
CA ARG A 458 -1.48 -18.57 3.73
C ARG A 458 -0.42 -18.21 2.70
N LYS A 459 0.15 -17.00 2.77
CA LYS A 459 1.22 -16.55 1.87
C LYS A 459 2.47 -17.42 1.95
N ARG A 460 2.95 -17.74 3.16
CA ARG A 460 4.10 -18.66 3.32
C ARG A 460 3.80 -20.06 2.81
N ALA A 461 2.59 -20.57 3.02
CA ALA A 461 2.18 -21.86 2.47
C ALA A 461 2.19 -21.85 0.94
N ILE A 462 1.70 -20.79 0.30
CA ILE A 462 1.76 -20.61 -1.17
C ILE A 462 3.22 -20.60 -1.65
N PHE A 463 4.08 -19.84 -0.99
CA PHE A 463 5.50 -19.75 -1.33
C PHE A 463 6.21 -21.12 -1.26
N TYR A 464 6.01 -21.86 -0.16
CA TYR A 464 6.56 -23.22 -0.03
C TYR A 464 6.01 -24.18 -1.09
N ASN A 465 4.70 -24.16 -1.34
CA ASN A 465 4.09 -25.05 -2.34
C ASN A 465 4.58 -24.74 -3.76
N GLN A 466 4.83 -23.48 -4.09
CA GLN A 466 5.46 -23.09 -5.36
C GLN A 466 6.90 -23.61 -5.45
N TYR A 467 7.70 -23.45 -4.40
CA TYR A 467 9.05 -23.99 -4.33
C TYR A 467 9.06 -25.52 -4.50
N LYS A 468 8.22 -26.24 -3.74
CA LYS A 468 8.08 -27.70 -3.80
C LYS A 468 7.70 -28.20 -5.20
N ARG A 469 6.83 -27.50 -5.91
CA ARG A 469 6.43 -27.87 -7.28
C ARG A 469 7.57 -27.71 -8.30
N LYS A 470 8.48 -26.78 -8.07
CA LYS A 470 9.61 -26.48 -8.96
C LYS A 470 10.89 -27.24 -8.60
N SER A 471 11.03 -27.65 -7.33
CA SER A 471 12.23 -28.31 -6.80
C SER A 471 12.09 -29.83 -6.79
N LYS A 472 13.17 -30.52 -7.16
CA LYS A 472 13.32 -31.98 -7.02
C LYS A 472 14.17 -32.37 -5.79
N PHE A 473 14.56 -31.40 -4.97
CA PHE A 473 15.45 -31.60 -3.81
C PHE A 473 16.78 -32.32 -4.17
N GLU A 474 17.34 -32.00 -5.34
CA GLU A 474 18.44 -32.77 -5.96
C GLU A 474 19.70 -32.87 -5.10
N MET A 475 20.03 -31.83 -4.32
CA MET A 475 21.18 -31.87 -3.39
C MET A 475 20.98 -32.93 -2.29
N ALA A 476 19.76 -33.06 -1.76
CA ALA A 476 19.44 -34.08 -0.76
C ALA A 476 19.46 -35.47 -1.39
N GLU A 477 18.86 -35.63 -2.57
CA GLU A 477 18.90 -36.88 -3.35
C GLU A 477 20.34 -37.30 -3.68
N GLN A 478 21.21 -36.35 -4.02
CA GLN A 478 22.62 -36.62 -4.30
C GLN A 478 23.36 -37.13 -3.06
N ALA A 479 23.15 -36.50 -1.90
CA ALA A 479 23.73 -36.97 -0.63
C ALA A 479 23.22 -38.38 -0.25
N LEU A 480 21.93 -38.67 -0.51
CA LEU A 480 21.34 -39.98 -0.24
C LEU A 480 21.89 -41.07 -1.18
N LYS A 481 22.16 -40.77 -2.46
CA LYS A 481 22.76 -41.75 -3.39
C LYS A 481 24.08 -42.30 -2.90
N ASP A 482 24.91 -41.47 -2.26
CA ASP A 482 26.20 -41.91 -1.73
C ASP A 482 26.06 -42.86 -0.52
N THR A 483 24.89 -42.94 0.11
CA THR A 483 24.61 -43.93 1.18
C THR A 483 24.21 -45.31 0.68
N THR A 484 23.96 -45.45 -0.63
CA THR A 484 23.48 -46.72 -1.24
C THR A 484 24.56 -47.47 -2.04
N LYS A 485 25.78 -46.95 -2.12
CA LYS A 485 26.90 -47.66 -2.76
C LYS A 485 27.36 -48.79 -1.83
N PRO A 486 27.37 -50.07 -2.27
CA PRO A 486 27.91 -51.15 -1.45
C PRO A 486 29.39 -50.85 -1.16
N GLU A 487 29.81 -51.05 0.09
CA GLU A 487 31.22 -50.99 0.50
C GLU A 487 32.04 -51.99 -0.31
N LYS A 488 32.53 -51.58 -1.48
CA LYS A 488 33.55 -52.31 -2.22
C LYS A 488 34.87 -51.59 -2.02
N ASN A 489 35.67 -52.20 -1.15
CA ASN A 489 37.11 -52.03 -0.97
C ASN A 489 37.55 -50.66 -0.42
N LEU A 490 37.46 -50.52 0.89
CA LEU A 490 38.46 -49.81 1.68
C LEU A 490 39.36 -50.88 2.34
N ILE A 491 40.41 -51.29 1.64
CA ILE A 491 41.61 -51.95 2.22
C ILE A 491 42.75 -50.96 2.09
#